data_AF-L7UB85-F1
#
_entry.id   AF-L7UB85-F1
#
_cell.length_a   1.000
_cell.length_b   1.000
_cell.length_c   1.000
_cell.angle_alpha   90.00
_cell.angle_beta   90.00
_cell.angle_gamma   90.00
#
_symmetry.space_group_name_H-M   'P 1'
#
loop_
_entity.id
_entity.type
_entity.pdbx_description
1 polymer ?
#
loop_
_entity_poly.entity_id
_entity_poly.type
_entity_poly.pdbx_seq_one_letter_code
_entity_poly.pdbx_strand_id
1 'polypeptide(L)'
;MNRAILVTGNRHKADEVIRLLAGLDITWQKLPLPGFEDDALTAPLDLVSVAKHKVLAAFARLGAPCIVETTALELEGGESFSGARFKQELQTRGARDFFAEHGGRRGRTRVAVAYSAEGSPDRVQVFEGAISGSLLAQPRGEGGYGWDSAWLPDGYQRTLGEMEGNKFFVNMRHRPYLELADLLRPMSPGGAYEAHLTVSARSEEDLERFRAFCDAASVKCIFIELGRGAEPFQPMTASYHHGTLRHAQEEVRAMARALASQGFDVTRMKLEALGKNRDMPEDDDAARAQPANYFEFHVKVLLPASGGDLAALQARCARHGAHLSRNARKVREDGAAERFVTLRVHGLGRANADARFTALLEDLAGQGYPLTQRLREYTVYDSNHGLDRGWLESTP
;
A
#
# COMPACT_ATOMS: atom_id res chain seq x y z
N MET A 1 4.75 13.58 13.57
CA MET A 1 4.72 12.11 13.75
C MET A 1 6.07 11.65 14.22
N ASN A 2 6.13 10.59 15.03
CA ASN A 2 7.42 10.03 15.44
C ASN A 2 7.94 9.12 14.32
N ARG A 3 9.05 9.53 13.71
CA ARG A 3 9.80 8.68 12.79
C ARG A 3 10.16 7.37 13.48
N ALA A 4 9.97 6.25 12.80
CA ALA A 4 10.37 4.93 13.29
C ALA A 4 11.26 4.19 12.28
N ILE A 5 12.13 3.32 12.80
CA ILE A 5 13.06 2.51 12.01
C ILE A 5 12.57 1.07 11.98
N LEU A 6 12.15 0.57 10.83
CA LEU A 6 11.95 -0.85 10.60
C LEU A 6 13.30 -1.56 10.49
N VAL A 7 13.52 -2.55 11.36
CA VAL A 7 14.77 -3.30 11.42
C VAL A 7 14.57 -4.72 10.91
N THR A 8 15.11 -5.00 9.72
CA THR A 8 15.08 -6.33 9.11
C THR A 8 16.20 -6.49 8.10
N GLY A 9 16.77 -7.70 8.01
CA GLY A 9 17.73 -8.05 6.97
C GLY A 9 17.10 -8.47 5.64
N ASN A 10 15.78 -8.67 5.60
CA ASN A 10 15.04 -9.10 4.41
C ASN A 10 14.41 -7.89 3.72
N ARG A 11 14.86 -7.59 2.50
CA ARG A 11 14.35 -6.47 1.68
C ARG A 11 12.90 -6.66 1.26
N HIS A 12 12.48 -7.86 0.84
CA HIS A 12 11.09 -8.12 0.48
C HIS A 12 10.14 -7.89 1.67
N LYS A 13 10.58 -8.25 2.88
CA LYS A 13 9.83 -7.91 4.11
C LYS A 13 9.75 -6.40 4.31
N ALA A 14 10.86 -5.68 4.12
CA ALA A 14 10.87 -4.23 4.27
C ALA A 14 9.91 -3.57 3.28
N ASP A 15 9.95 -3.96 2.02
CA ASP A 15 9.07 -3.42 0.97
C ASP A 15 7.58 -3.68 1.31
N GLU A 16 7.23 -4.87 1.79
CA GLU A 16 5.87 -5.22 2.21
C GLU A 16 5.39 -4.37 3.40
N VAL A 17 6.24 -4.18 4.41
CA VAL A 17 5.91 -3.41 5.61
C VAL A 17 5.81 -1.92 5.33
N ILE A 18 6.68 -1.37 4.48
CA ILE A 18 6.61 0.03 4.04
C ILE A 18 5.27 0.29 3.34
N ARG A 19 4.78 -0.64 2.53
CA ARG A 19 3.45 -0.54 1.92
C ARG A 19 2.34 -0.56 2.97
N LEU A 20 2.43 -1.45 3.96
CA LEU A 20 1.44 -1.55 5.05
C LEU A 20 1.35 -0.29 5.90
N LEU A 21 2.49 0.35 6.15
CA LEU A 21 2.62 1.58 6.92
C LEU A 21 2.64 2.82 6.04
N ALA A 22 2.15 2.75 4.79
CA ALA A 22 2.12 3.90 3.91
C ALA A 22 1.37 5.08 4.55
N GLY A 23 1.89 6.28 4.30
CA GLY A 23 1.45 7.52 4.95
C GLY A 23 2.06 7.78 6.34
N LEU A 24 3.01 6.95 6.80
CA LEU A 24 3.82 7.18 8.00
C LEU A 24 5.30 7.40 7.64
N ASP A 25 6.03 8.11 8.51
CA ASP A 25 7.48 8.29 8.39
C ASP A 25 8.24 7.07 8.92
N ILE A 26 8.30 6.03 8.08
CA ILE A 26 9.00 4.78 8.37
C ILE A 26 10.24 4.70 7.49
N THR A 27 11.39 4.50 8.12
CA THR A 27 12.65 4.22 7.42
C THR A 27 13.08 2.78 7.66
N TRP A 28 13.81 2.20 6.72
CA TRP A 28 14.30 0.82 6.84
C TRP A 28 15.80 0.80 7.08
N GLN A 29 16.23 -0.03 8.03
CA GLN A 29 17.64 -0.31 8.27
C GLN A 29 17.90 -1.81 8.40
N LYS A 30 18.94 -2.28 7.70
CA LYS A 30 19.48 -3.62 7.88
C LYS A 30 20.41 -3.62 9.10
N LEU A 31 20.00 -4.33 10.15
CA LEU A 31 20.80 -4.53 11.35
C LEU A 31 20.69 -6.01 11.77
N PRO A 32 21.80 -6.73 11.95
CA PRO A 32 21.75 -8.08 12.51
C PRO A 32 21.35 -7.98 13.99
N LEU A 33 20.30 -8.66 14.40
CA LEU A 33 19.83 -8.66 15.80
C LEU A 33 20.08 -10.03 16.43
N PRO A 34 20.41 -10.09 17.73
CA PRO A 34 20.50 -11.36 18.43
C PRO A 34 19.15 -12.09 18.34
N GLY A 35 19.17 -13.30 17.80
CA GLY A 35 18.06 -14.22 17.91
C GLY A 35 18.17 -15.02 19.20
N PHE A 36 17.09 -15.71 19.56
CA PHE A 36 17.23 -16.89 20.40
C PHE A 36 17.88 -18.00 19.57
N GLU A 37 18.73 -18.82 20.18
CA GLU A 37 19.21 -20.05 19.54
C GLU A 37 17.97 -20.94 19.23
N ASP A 38 17.91 -21.52 18.03
CA ASP A 38 16.70 -22.20 17.52
C ASP A 38 16.34 -23.47 18.32
N ASP A 39 17.27 -24.02 19.10
CA ASP A 39 17.11 -25.15 20.02
C ASP A 39 16.45 -24.80 21.36
N ALA A 40 16.45 -23.50 21.74
CA ALA A 40 15.76 -23.00 22.93
C ALA A 40 14.26 -22.74 22.70
N LEU A 41 13.77 -22.83 21.46
CA LEU A 41 12.38 -22.55 21.12
C LEU A 41 11.55 -23.84 21.05
N THR A 42 10.80 -24.12 22.12
CA THR A 42 9.82 -25.22 22.15
C THR A 42 8.56 -24.86 21.36
N ALA A 43 7.94 -25.83 20.68
CA ALA A 43 6.63 -25.64 20.06
C ALA A 43 5.52 -25.58 21.14
N PRO A 44 4.53 -24.67 21.02
CA PRO A 44 4.41 -23.61 20.01
C PRO A 44 5.39 -22.46 20.25
N LEU A 45 5.93 -21.89 19.17
CA LEU A 45 6.93 -20.83 19.24
C LEU A 45 6.38 -19.57 19.92
N ASP A 46 7.08 -19.10 20.96
CA ASP A 46 6.80 -17.82 21.62
C ASP A 46 7.38 -16.64 20.81
N LEU A 47 6.64 -16.25 19.77
CA LEU A 47 7.03 -15.14 18.91
C LEU A 47 7.04 -13.79 19.64
N VAL A 48 6.25 -13.63 20.70
CA VAL A 48 6.16 -12.38 21.47
C VAL A 48 7.47 -12.12 22.20
N SER A 49 7.98 -13.10 22.94
CA SER A 49 9.26 -12.99 23.64
C SER A 49 10.43 -12.77 22.68
N VAL A 50 10.42 -13.47 21.53
CA VAL A 50 11.41 -13.28 20.45
C VAL A 50 11.38 -11.85 19.91
N ALA A 51 10.20 -11.31 19.62
CA ALA A 51 10.05 -9.96 19.08
C ALA A 51 10.46 -8.89 20.11
N LYS A 52 10.07 -9.04 21.39
CA LYS A 52 10.46 -8.15 22.48
C LYS A 52 11.99 -8.09 22.66
N HIS A 53 12.64 -9.26 22.73
CA HIS A 53 14.09 -9.33 22.86
C HIS A 53 14.79 -8.59 21.70
N LYS A 54 14.37 -8.87 20.46
CA LYS A 54 14.98 -8.27 19.27
C LYS A 54 14.75 -6.76 19.19
N VAL A 55 13.56 -6.24 19.52
CA VAL A 55 13.30 -4.80 19.45
C VAL A 55 14.09 -4.02 20.51
N LEU A 56 14.27 -4.58 21.71
CA LEU A 56 15.12 -3.97 22.75
C LEU A 56 16.59 -3.96 22.34
N ALA A 57 17.09 -5.05 21.75
CA ALA A 57 18.44 -5.11 21.20
C ALA A 57 18.63 -4.13 20.02
N ALA A 58 17.59 -3.94 19.18
CA ALA A 58 17.61 -2.95 18.12
C ALA A 58 17.67 -1.52 18.69
N PHE A 59 16.82 -1.21 19.67
CA PHE A 59 16.78 0.09 20.32
C PHE A 59 18.12 0.44 20.98
N ALA A 60 18.72 -0.50 21.72
CA ALA A 60 20.02 -0.32 22.37
C ALA A 60 21.14 0.07 21.39
N ARG A 61 21.02 -0.31 20.11
CA ARG A 61 22.00 0.01 19.06
C ARG A 61 21.66 1.25 18.26
N LEU A 62 20.37 1.59 18.13
CA LEU A 62 19.89 2.69 17.30
C LEU A 62 19.69 3.98 18.10
N GLY A 63 19.32 3.89 19.38
CA GLY A 63 18.92 5.04 20.20
C GLY A 63 17.67 5.75 19.67
N ALA A 64 16.82 5.07 18.89
CA ALA A 64 15.68 5.66 18.20
C ALA A 64 14.49 4.68 18.15
N PRO A 65 13.24 5.18 18.03
CA PRO A 65 12.06 4.33 17.89
C PRO A 65 12.21 3.30 16.77
N CYS A 66 11.98 2.03 17.07
CA CYS A 66 12.22 0.95 16.11
C CYS A 66 11.15 -0.14 16.15
N ILE A 67 10.98 -0.79 15.00
CA ILE A 67 10.03 -1.87 14.75
C ILE A 67 10.82 -3.10 14.35
N VAL A 68 10.51 -4.25 14.97
CA VAL A 68 11.03 -5.56 14.58
C VAL A 68 9.88 -6.53 14.37
N GLU A 69 10.05 -7.47 13.46
CA GLU A 69 9.10 -8.54 13.19
C GLU A 69 9.75 -9.92 13.25
N THR A 70 9.07 -10.87 13.88
CA THR A 70 9.37 -12.30 13.78
C THR A 70 8.17 -13.09 13.26
N THR A 71 8.42 -14.16 12.50
CA THR A 71 7.38 -14.95 11.84
C THR A 71 7.58 -16.43 12.10
N ALA A 72 6.49 -17.20 12.02
CA ALA A 72 6.53 -18.66 12.04
C ALA A 72 5.55 -19.29 11.06
N LEU A 73 5.92 -20.50 10.62
CA LEU A 73 5.04 -21.47 9.98
C LEU A 73 4.72 -22.56 11.00
N GLU A 74 3.44 -22.78 11.29
CA GLU A 74 2.96 -23.83 12.17
C GLU A 74 2.07 -24.77 11.38
N LEU A 75 2.43 -26.04 11.33
CA LEU A 75 1.69 -27.08 10.61
C LEU A 75 0.96 -28.00 11.59
N GLU A 76 -0.18 -28.52 11.16
CA GLU A 76 -0.84 -29.61 11.87
C GLU A 76 0.11 -30.81 12.00
N GLY A 77 0.04 -31.50 13.14
CA GLY A 77 1.02 -32.52 13.53
C GLY A 77 2.15 -32.01 14.44
N GLY A 78 2.14 -30.72 14.81
CA GLY A 78 3.02 -30.15 15.84
C GLY A 78 4.35 -29.60 15.34
N GLU A 79 4.59 -29.61 14.02
CA GLU A 79 5.78 -29.02 13.43
C GLU A 79 5.67 -27.49 13.37
N SER A 80 6.76 -26.82 13.76
CA SER A 80 6.83 -25.35 13.75
C SER A 80 8.20 -24.86 13.36
N PHE A 81 8.23 -23.86 12.48
CA PHE A 81 9.45 -23.29 11.93
C PHE A 81 9.44 -21.78 12.13
N SER A 82 10.43 -21.26 12.86
CA SER A 82 10.72 -19.82 12.86
C SER A 82 11.13 -19.40 11.44
N GLY A 83 11.00 -18.12 11.09
CA GLY A 83 11.48 -17.63 9.79
C GLY A 83 12.98 -17.88 9.55
N ALA A 84 13.78 -17.93 10.62
CA ALA A 84 15.21 -18.25 10.55
C ALA A 84 15.43 -19.75 10.33
N ARG A 85 14.79 -20.60 11.15
CA ARG A 85 14.84 -22.06 11.03
C ARG A 85 14.34 -22.53 9.67
N PHE A 86 13.23 -21.98 9.18
CA PHE A 86 12.72 -22.30 7.85
C PHE A 86 13.77 -22.02 6.76
N LYS A 87 14.43 -20.86 6.83
CA LYS A 87 15.50 -20.52 5.88
C LYS A 87 16.66 -21.52 5.96
N GLN A 88 17.04 -21.94 7.16
CA GLN A 88 18.08 -22.94 7.36
C GLN A 88 17.68 -24.30 6.78
N GLU A 89 16.47 -24.79 7.05
CA GLU A 89 15.95 -26.05 6.47
C GLU A 89 15.97 -26.01 4.94
N LEU A 90 15.55 -24.90 4.33
CA LEU A 90 15.62 -24.75 2.87
C LEU A 90 17.07 -24.76 2.33
N GLN A 91 18.03 -24.22 3.09
CA GLN A 91 19.45 -24.24 2.71
C GLN A 91 20.09 -25.61 2.86
N THR A 92 19.70 -26.36 3.90
CA THR A 92 20.26 -27.67 4.21
C THR A 92 19.65 -28.79 3.37
N ARG A 93 18.32 -28.83 3.25
CA ARG A 93 17.59 -29.90 2.53
C ARG A 93 17.26 -29.54 1.09
N GLY A 94 17.17 -28.25 0.77
CA GLY A 94 16.63 -27.78 -0.50
C GLY A 94 15.11 -27.62 -0.46
N ALA A 95 14.60 -26.65 -1.22
CA ALA A 95 13.17 -26.29 -1.19
C ALA A 95 12.26 -27.41 -1.69
N ARG A 96 12.68 -28.15 -2.72
CA ARG A 96 11.91 -29.27 -3.28
C ARG A 96 11.59 -30.32 -2.22
N ASP A 97 12.60 -30.74 -1.47
CA ASP A 97 12.48 -31.84 -0.54
C ASP A 97 11.68 -31.41 0.71
N PHE A 98 11.93 -30.19 1.20
CA PHE A 98 11.13 -29.61 2.28
C PHE A 98 9.64 -29.57 1.94
N PHE A 99 9.26 -29.04 0.78
CA PHE A 99 7.85 -28.97 0.40
C PHE A 99 7.25 -30.34 0.08
N ALA A 100 8.04 -31.29 -0.45
CA ALA A 100 7.57 -32.66 -0.64
C ALA A 100 7.26 -33.37 0.69
N GLU A 101 8.05 -33.12 1.74
CA GLU A 101 7.90 -33.72 3.08
C GLU A 101 6.72 -33.13 3.87
N HIS A 102 6.56 -31.81 3.83
CA HIS A 102 5.57 -31.10 4.64
C HIS A 102 4.31 -30.70 3.85
N GLY A 103 4.31 -30.86 2.53
CA GLY A 103 3.19 -30.50 1.66
C GLY A 103 1.92 -31.31 1.92
N GLY A 104 0.78 -30.72 1.60
CA GLY A 104 -0.55 -31.28 1.86
C GLY A 104 -1.06 -31.04 3.28
N ARG A 105 -0.23 -30.49 4.18
CA ARG A 105 -0.60 -30.19 5.56
C ARG A 105 -1.29 -28.84 5.68
N ARG A 106 -2.33 -28.79 6.50
CA ARG A 106 -2.93 -27.53 6.94
C ARG A 106 -2.12 -26.92 8.08
N GLY A 107 -2.37 -25.65 8.36
CA GLY A 107 -1.78 -24.97 9.49
C GLY A 107 -2.07 -23.48 9.48
N ARG A 108 -1.15 -22.71 10.06
CA ARG A 108 -1.18 -21.25 10.03
C ARG A 108 0.22 -20.66 9.90
N THR A 109 0.31 -19.50 9.28
CA THR A 109 1.50 -18.65 9.40
C THR A 109 1.20 -17.54 10.40
N ARG A 110 2.17 -17.25 11.28
CA ARG A 110 2.05 -16.28 12.37
C ARG A 110 3.09 -15.19 12.27
N VAL A 111 2.81 -14.05 12.86
CA VAL A 111 3.72 -12.93 13.01
C VAL A 111 3.55 -12.28 14.38
N ALA A 112 4.67 -11.84 14.98
CA ALA A 112 4.67 -10.88 16.08
C ALA A 112 5.49 -9.65 15.66
N VAL A 113 4.86 -8.48 15.72
CA VAL A 113 5.46 -7.18 15.42
C VAL A 113 5.67 -6.46 16.75
N ALA A 114 6.91 -6.14 17.08
CA ALA A 114 7.25 -5.39 18.29
C ALA A 114 7.71 -3.98 17.94
N TYR A 115 7.21 -3.00 18.68
CA TYR A 115 7.59 -1.59 18.59
C TYR A 115 8.09 -1.10 19.95
N SER A 116 9.21 -0.37 19.92
CA SER A 116 9.75 0.31 21.09
C SER A 116 10.04 1.77 20.75
N ALA A 117 9.43 2.69 21.51
CA ALA A 117 9.67 4.12 21.39
C ALA A 117 10.85 4.62 22.24
N GLU A 118 11.10 3.96 23.37
CA GLU A 118 11.99 4.45 24.44
C GLU A 118 12.97 3.39 24.99
N GLY A 119 12.94 2.16 24.48
CA GLY A 119 13.85 1.10 24.92
C GLY A 119 13.51 0.46 26.26
N SER A 120 12.38 0.81 26.88
CA SER A 120 11.92 0.21 28.14
C SER A 120 11.21 -1.14 27.90
N PRO A 121 11.64 -2.24 28.54
CA PRO A 121 11.00 -3.57 28.39
C PRO A 121 9.51 -3.58 28.71
N ASP A 122 9.08 -2.82 29.73
CA ASP A 122 7.68 -2.76 30.17
C ASP A 122 6.79 -1.94 29.24
N ARG A 123 7.38 -1.21 28.29
CA ARG A 123 6.68 -0.35 27.33
C ARG A 123 6.74 -0.86 25.89
N VAL A 124 7.31 -2.03 25.66
CA VAL A 124 7.30 -2.65 24.33
C VAL A 124 5.88 -3.03 23.95
N GLN A 125 5.39 -2.46 22.86
CA GLN A 125 4.11 -2.82 22.26
C GLN A 125 4.32 -4.00 21.32
N VAL A 126 3.49 -5.04 21.45
CA VAL A 126 3.56 -6.22 20.58
C VAL A 126 2.19 -6.49 19.98
N PHE A 127 2.17 -6.72 18.67
CA PHE A 127 0.98 -7.00 17.89
C PHE A 127 1.14 -8.36 17.21
N GLU A 128 0.14 -9.23 17.34
CA GLU A 128 0.18 -10.59 16.79
C GLU A 128 -0.83 -10.78 15.67
N GLY A 129 -0.44 -11.52 14.65
CA GLY A 129 -1.28 -11.83 13.50
C GLY A 129 -1.08 -13.25 13.02
N ALA A 130 -2.12 -13.81 12.39
CA ALA A 130 -2.07 -15.13 11.81
C ALA A 130 -2.98 -15.24 10.58
N ILE A 131 -2.67 -16.18 9.70
CA ILE A 131 -3.52 -16.59 8.58
C ILE A 131 -3.47 -18.11 8.44
N SER A 132 -4.64 -18.74 8.39
CA SER A 132 -4.80 -20.18 8.18
C SER A 132 -4.72 -20.53 6.70
N GLY A 133 -4.32 -21.76 6.41
CA GLY A 133 -4.15 -22.23 5.05
C GLY A 133 -3.54 -23.63 4.98
N SER A 134 -3.03 -23.94 3.80
CA SER A 134 -2.38 -25.21 3.49
C SER A 134 -1.03 -24.98 2.84
N LEU A 135 -0.04 -25.80 3.21
CA LEU A 135 1.25 -25.84 2.55
C LEU A 135 1.18 -26.77 1.34
N LEU A 136 1.45 -26.27 0.15
CA LEU A 136 1.46 -27.05 -1.09
C LEU A 136 2.76 -27.85 -1.22
N ALA A 137 2.67 -29.06 -1.75
CA ALA A 137 3.85 -29.88 -2.06
C ALA A 137 4.65 -29.35 -3.25
N GLN A 138 3.99 -28.64 -4.16
CA GLN A 138 4.60 -27.98 -5.31
C GLN A 138 4.35 -26.48 -5.19
N PRO A 139 5.39 -25.67 -4.93
CA PRO A 139 5.28 -24.23 -4.92
C PRO A 139 4.77 -23.67 -6.25
N ARG A 140 4.01 -22.58 -6.20
CA ARG A 140 3.51 -21.81 -7.34
C ARG A 140 3.80 -20.32 -7.16
N GLY A 141 4.04 -19.64 -8.28
CA GLY A 141 4.38 -18.22 -8.33
C GLY A 141 5.84 -17.93 -7.99
N GLU A 142 6.33 -16.80 -8.52
CA GLU A 142 7.72 -16.35 -8.36
C GLU A 142 7.86 -15.21 -7.33
N GLY A 143 6.72 -14.70 -6.84
CA GLY A 143 6.67 -13.60 -5.88
C GLY A 143 6.92 -14.03 -4.44
N GLY A 144 7.16 -13.03 -3.58
CA GLY A 144 7.27 -13.22 -2.13
C GLY A 144 8.63 -13.77 -1.69
N TYR A 145 8.64 -14.44 -0.54
CA TYR A 145 9.82 -15.03 0.11
C TYR A 145 9.40 -16.10 1.12
N GLY A 146 10.36 -16.94 1.52
CA GLY A 146 10.11 -17.99 2.50
C GLY A 146 9.10 -19.01 1.96
N TRP A 147 8.01 -19.24 2.69
CA TRP A 147 6.96 -20.19 2.32
C TRP A 147 5.89 -19.60 1.40
N ASP A 148 5.98 -18.32 0.99
CA ASP A 148 4.92 -17.66 0.24
C ASP A 148 4.49 -18.44 -1.02
N SER A 149 5.46 -18.94 -1.80
CA SER A 149 5.17 -19.69 -3.02
C SER A 149 4.45 -21.01 -2.77
N ALA A 150 4.52 -21.57 -1.56
CA ALA A 150 3.84 -22.81 -1.19
C ALA A 150 2.64 -22.59 -0.27
N TRP A 151 2.42 -21.40 0.28
CA TRP A 151 1.33 -21.15 1.22
C TRP A 151 0.06 -20.75 0.47
N LEU A 152 -0.96 -21.62 0.52
CA LEU A 152 -2.30 -21.37 -0.01
C LEU A 152 -3.22 -20.93 1.13
N PRO A 153 -3.60 -19.64 1.23
CA PRO A 153 -4.49 -19.17 2.28
C PRO A 153 -5.91 -19.72 2.14
N ASP A 154 -6.58 -19.95 3.26
CA ASP A 154 -7.99 -20.38 3.27
C ASP A 154 -8.88 -19.36 2.53
N GLY A 155 -9.73 -19.85 1.61
CA GLY A 155 -10.65 -19.02 0.82
C GLY A 155 -10.05 -18.41 -0.45
N TYR A 156 -8.80 -18.73 -0.79
CA TYR A 156 -8.13 -18.24 -1.99
C TYR A 156 -7.69 -19.40 -2.89
N GLN A 157 -7.58 -19.14 -4.19
CA GLN A 157 -7.11 -20.13 -5.19
C GLN A 157 -5.62 -20.01 -5.50
N ARG A 158 -5.00 -18.88 -5.10
CA ARG A 158 -3.60 -18.51 -5.37
C ARG A 158 -2.78 -18.57 -4.10
N THR A 159 -1.52 -19.02 -4.20
CA THR A 159 -0.56 -18.93 -3.11
C THR A 159 -0.18 -17.47 -2.85
N LEU A 160 0.42 -17.18 -1.69
CA LEU A 160 0.96 -15.83 -1.42
C LEU A 160 2.02 -15.42 -2.45
N GLY A 161 2.79 -16.38 -2.98
CA GLY A 161 3.80 -16.14 -4.01
C GLY A 161 3.22 -15.91 -5.40
N GLU A 162 2.01 -16.41 -5.67
CA GLU A 162 1.26 -16.04 -6.87
C GLU A 162 0.73 -14.59 -6.79
N MET A 163 0.53 -14.00 -5.60
CA MET A 163 0.00 -12.64 -5.39
C MET A 163 1.07 -11.52 -5.43
N GLU A 164 1.95 -11.54 -6.43
CA GLU A 164 3.13 -10.67 -6.63
C GLU A 164 2.98 -9.20 -6.19
N GLY A 165 3.43 -8.87 -4.96
CA GLY A 165 3.43 -7.50 -4.39
C GLY A 165 2.11 -7.06 -3.72
N ASN A 166 1.05 -7.86 -3.86
CA ASN A 166 -0.33 -7.49 -3.53
C ASN A 166 -0.90 -8.31 -2.37
N LYS A 167 -0.07 -9.14 -1.73
CA LYS A 167 -0.47 -9.94 -0.57
C LYS A 167 -0.64 -9.15 0.72
N PHE A 168 -0.32 -7.85 0.77
CA PHE A 168 -0.24 -7.11 2.04
C PHE A 168 -1.59 -7.02 2.80
N PHE A 169 -2.74 -7.25 2.13
CA PHE A 169 -4.06 -7.37 2.76
C PHE A 169 -4.56 -8.83 2.89
N VAL A 170 -3.81 -9.81 2.36
CA VAL A 170 -4.01 -11.27 2.45
C VAL A 170 -2.77 -11.92 3.10
N ASN A 171 -2.28 -11.38 4.21
CA ASN A 171 -1.07 -11.88 4.87
C ASN A 171 -1.24 -11.78 6.40
N MET A 172 -0.51 -12.59 7.17
CA MET A 172 -0.51 -12.51 8.63
C MET A 172 -0.16 -11.11 9.15
N ARG A 173 0.58 -10.32 8.37
CA ARG A 173 0.98 -8.94 8.67
C ARG A 173 -0.15 -7.92 8.66
N HIS A 174 -1.24 -8.17 7.95
CA HIS A 174 -2.27 -7.18 7.69
C HIS A 174 -2.75 -6.48 8.98
N ARG A 175 -3.23 -7.26 9.96
CA ARG A 175 -3.82 -6.73 11.19
C ARG A 175 -2.77 -6.09 12.13
N PRO A 176 -1.64 -6.75 12.46
CA PRO A 176 -0.63 -6.17 13.34
C PRO A 176 -0.08 -4.82 12.87
N TYR A 177 0.16 -4.65 11.57
CA TYR A 177 0.65 -3.38 11.06
C TYR A 177 -0.43 -2.32 10.95
N LEU A 178 -1.71 -2.70 10.82
CA LEU A 178 -2.81 -1.75 10.94
C LEU A 178 -2.94 -1.22 12.38
N GLU A 179 -2.81 -2.11 13.37
CA GLU A 179 -2.80 -1.74 14.80
C GLU A 179 -1.58 -0.88 15.16
N LEU A 180 -0.39 -1.23 14.66
CA LEU A 180 0.81 -0.39 14.80
C LEU A 180 0.65 0.96 14.10
N ALA A 181 0.05 1.00 12.90
CA ALA A 181 -0.17 2.26 12.21
C ALA A 181 -1.06 3.20 13.03
N ASP A 182 -2.10 2.68 13.67
CA ASP A 182 -3.00 3.45 14.53
C ASP A 182 -2.26 4.00 15.77
N LEU A 183 -1.34 3.21 16.34
CA LEU A 183 -0.47 3.67 17.43
C LEU A 183 0.48 4.80 17.01
N LEU A 184 1.03 4.73 15.79
CA LEU A 184 2.05 5.69 15.30
C LEU A 184 1.46 6.97 14.72
N ARG A 185 0.21 6.93 14.24
CA ARG A 185 -0.48 8.12 13.73
C ARG A 185 -0.86 9.03 14.90
N PRO A 186 -0.84 10.36 14.71
CA PRO A 186 -1.61 11.25 15.55
C PRO A 186 -3.08 10.78 15.50
N MET A 187 -3.84 11.01 16.56
CA MET A 187 -5.28 10.71 16.56
C MET A 187 -5.89 11.16 15.22
N SER A 188 -6.56 10.23 14.53
CA SER A 188 -7.35 10.51 13.33
C SER A 188 -8.75 10.90 13.77
N PRO A 189 -9.06 12.20 13.92
CA PRO A 189 -10.42 12.66 14.19
C PRO A 189 -11.39 12.28 13.07
N GLY A 190 -10.89 11.89 11.89
CA GLY A 190 -11.69 11.28 10.85
C GLY A 190 -12.47 12.29 10.01
N GLY A 191 -13.22 11.75 9.06
CA GLY A 191 -14.01 12.52 8.11
C GLY A 191 -14.56 11.65 6.98
N ALA A 192 -14.61 12.22 5.79
CA ALA A 192 -14.92 11.48 4.56
C ALA A 192 -13.63 11.17 3.81
N TYR A 193 -13.55 9.97 3.24
CA TYR A 193 -12.46 9.53 2.38
C TYR A 193 -13.02 9.01 1.06
N GLU A 194 -12.33 9.31 -0.04
CA GLU A 194 -12.44 8.53 -1.28
C GLU A 194 -11.34 7.48 -1.27
N ALA A 195 -11.65 6.28 -1.77
CA ALA A 195 -10.69 5.21 -1.89
C ALA A 195 -10.67 4.64 -3.30
N HIS A 196 -9.46 4.32 -3.76
CA HIS A 196 -9.21 3.72 -5.06
C HIS A 196 -8.43 2.42 -4.88
N LEU A 197 -9.00 1.33 -5.41
CA LEU A 197 -8.29 0.06 -5.59
C LEU A 197 -7.98 -0.09 -7.07
N THR A 198 -6.70 -0.01 -7.43
CA THR A 198 -6.23 -0.27 -8.79
C THR A 198 -5.95 -1.76 -8.96
N VAL A 199 -6.39 -2.33 -10.08
CA VAL A 199 -6.14 -3.74 -10.41
C VAL A 199 -5.34 -3.89 -11.69
N SER A 200 -4.55 -4.96 -11.79
CA SER A 200 -4.04 -5.42 -13.08
C SER A 200 -5.18 -6.12 -13.82
N ALA A 201 -5.51 -5.62 -15.01
CA ALA A 201 -6.40 -6.27 -15.97
C ALA A 201 -5.66 -6.36 -17.30
N ARG A 202 -5.51 -7.58 -17.84
CA ARG A 202 -4.64 -7.89 -18.98
C ARG A 202 -5.42 -8.24 -20.25
N SER A 203 -6.74 -8.37 -20.16
CA SER A 203 -7.63 -8.68 -21.27
C SER A 203 -8.95 -7.90 -21.16
N GLU A 204 -9.74 -7.86 -22.24
CA GLU A 204 -11.08 -7.27 -22.19
C GLU A 204 -12.01 -8.08 -21.25
N GLU A 205 -11.83 -9.40 -21.18
CA GLU A 205 -12.54 -10.27 -20.23
C GLU A 205 -12.24 -9.87 -18.78
N ASP A 206 -10.98 -9.56 -18.44
CA ASP A 206 -10.63 -9.06 -17.10
C ASP A 206 -11.37 -7.76 -16.78
N LEU A 207 -11.51 -6.86 -17.77
CA LEU A 207 -12.18 -5.58 -17.59
C LEU A 207 -13.70 -5.74 -17.44
N GLU A 208 -14.31 -6.70 -18.15
CA GLU A 208 -15.72 -7.05 -17.97
C GLU A 208 -15.98 -7.66 -16.58
N ARG A 209 -15.14 -8.60 -16.15
CA ARG A 209 -15.19 -9.16 -14.79
C ARG A 209 -15.02 -8.06 -13.74
N PHE A 210 -14.10 -7.13 -13.95
CA PHE A 210 -13.85 -6.03 -13.02
C PHE A 210 -15.04 -5.06 -12.93
N ARG A 211 -15.69 -4.77 -14.06
CA ARG A 211 -16.94 -3.98 -14.07
C ARG A 211 -18.05 -4.69 -13.33
N ALA A 212 -18.27 -5.97 -13.60
CA ALA A 212 -19.27 -6.77 -12.90
C ALA A 212 -19.02 -6.79 -11.39
N PHE A 213 -17.76 -6.87 -10.96
CA PHE A 213 -17.40 -6.70 -9.55
C PHE A 213 -17.80 -5.32 -9.01
N CYS A 214 -17.45 -4.24 -9.72
CA CYS A 214 -17.77 -2.87 -9.28
C CYS A 214 -19.28 -2.65 -9.16
N ASP A 215 -20.06 -3.12 -10.13
CA ASP A 215 -21.52 -3.03 -10.13
C ASP A 215 -22.12 -3.80 -8.95
N ALA A 216 -21.67 -5.04 -8.72
CA ALA A 216 -22.11 -5.86 -7.59
C ALA A 216 -21.74 -5.25 -6.23
N ALA A 217 -20.57 -4.61 -6.14
CA ALA A 217 -20.12 -3.91 -4.94
C ALA A 217 -20.72 -2.49 -4.80
N SER A 218 -21.52 -2.02 -5.76
CA SER A 218 -22.07 -0.67 -5.80
C SER A 218 -21.01 0.43 -5.69
N VAL A 219 -19.86 0.21 -6.33
CA VAL A 219 -18.76 1.20 -6.41
C VAL A 219 -18.53 1.62 -7.85
N LYS A 220 -17.99 2.82 -8.03
CA LYS A 220 -17.76 3.33 -9.39
C LYS A 220 -16.57 2.63 -10.02
N CYS A 221 -16.72 2.20 -11.27
CA CYS A 221 -15.64 1.67 -12.09
C CYS A 221 -15.02 2.80 -12.93
N ILE A 222 -13.70 3.00 -12.82
CA ILE A 222 -12.97 4.06 -13.52
C ILE A 222 -11.79 3.46 -14.30
N PHE A 223 -11.56 3.95 -15.52
CA PHE A 223 -10.40 3.60 -16.34
C PHE A 223 -9.58 4.85 -16.60
N ILE A 224 -8.51 5.04 -15.85
CA ILE A 224 -7.59 6.16 -16.03
C ILE A 224 -6.50 5.77 -17.01
N GLU A 225 -6.23 6.65 -17.97
CA GLU A 225 -5.11 6.54 -18.90
C GLU A 225 -4.20 7.75 -18.74
N LEU A 226 -2.97 7.48 -18.32
CA LEU A 226 -1.91 8.47 -18.15
C LEU A 226 -1.34 8.84 -19.52
N GLY A 227 -0.89 10.09 -19.69
CA GLY A 227 -0.27 10.52 -20.94
C GLY A 227 1.09 9.86 -21.24
N ARG A 228 1.72 9.23 -20.24
CA ARG A 228 3.02 8.53 -20.30
C ARG A 228 3.21 7.72 -19.01
N GLY A 229 4.28 6.93 -18.94
CA GLY A 229 4.70 6.22 -17.73
C GLY A 229 4.79 4.71 -17.92
N ALA A 230 5.27 4.01 -16.91
CA ALA A 230 5.42 2.55 -16.95
C ALA A 230 4.07 1.81 -16.93
N GLU A 231 3.08 2.38 -16.23
CA GLU A 231 1.76 1.77 -16.02
C GLU A 231 0.65 2.74 -16.46
N PRO A 232 0.53 2.98 -17.78
CA PRO A 232 -0.29 4.07 -18.32
C PRO A 232 -1.79 3.78 -18.21
N PHE A 233 -2.22 2.53 -18.11
CA PHE A 233 -3.63 2.17 -18.03
C PHE A 233 -3.96 1.61 -16.66
N GLN A 234 -4.88 2.26 -15.95
CA GLN A 234 -5.18 1.98 -14.55
C GLN A 234 -6.69 1.81 -14.36
N PRO A 235 -7.21 0.57 -14.42
CA PRO A 235 -8.54 0.21 -13.97
C PRO A 235 -8.60 0.32 -12.45
N MET A 236 -9.56 1.07 -11.93
CA MET A 236 -9.70 1.26 -10.49
C MET A 236 -11.15 1.40 -10.06
N THR A 237 -11.40 1.02 -8.81
CA THR A 237 -12.63 1.36 -8.11
C THR A 237 -12.57 2.83 -7.65
N ALA A 238 -13.74 3.41 -7.38
CA ALA A 238 -13.87 4.60 -6.55
C ALA A 238 -15.03 4.39 -5.58
N SER A 239 -14.72 4.45 -4.28
CA SER A 239 -15.66 4.23 -3.19
C SER A 239 -15.51 5.29 -2.11
N TYR A 240 -16.60 5.58 -1.39
CA TYR A 240 -16.64 6.60 -0.35
C TYR A 240 -16.81 5.97 1.02
N HIS A 241 -16.02 6.46 1.98
CA HIS A 241 -15.92 5.93 3.33
C HIS A 241 -16.02 7.07 4.35
N HIS A 242 -16.57 6.77 5.52
CA HIS A 242 -16.76 7.75 6.60
C HIS A 242 -16.25 7.21 7.94
N GLY A 243 -15.83 8.12 8.83
CA GLY A 243 -15.38 7.76 10.17
C GLY A 243 -13.88 7.99 10.33
N THR A 244 -13.22 7.13 11.11
CA THR A 244 -11.77 7.19 11.31
C THR A 244 -11.03 6.60 10.11
N LEU A 245 -9.76 6.99 9.93
CA LEU A 245 -8.92 6.40 8.89
C LEU A 245 -8.78 4.88 9.04
N ARG A 246 -8.68 4.39 10.29
CA ARG A 246 -8.60 2.96 10.60
C ARG A 246 -9.82 2.21 10.04
N HIS A 247 -11.03 2.74 10.28
CA HIS A 247 -12.26 2.12 9.79
C HIS A 247 -12.31 2.09 8.26
N ALA A 248 -12.02 3.23 7.61
CA ALA A 248 -11.96 3.30 6.15
C ALA A 248 -10.92 2.31 5.57
N GLN A 249 -9.75 2.18 6.19
CA GLN A 249 -8.73 1.20 5.77
C GLN A 249 -9.23 -0.24 5.91
N GLU A 250 -9.98 -0.58 6.97
CA GLU A 250 -10.54 -1.93 7.13
C GLU A 250 -11.55 -2.27 6.05
N GLU A 251 -12.47 -1.34 5.74
CA GLU A 251 -13.48 -1.51 4.68
C GLU A 251 -12.83 -1.68 3.30
N VAL A 252 -11.90 -0.80 2.95
CA VAL A 252 -11.21 -0.84 1.65
C VAL A 252 -10.35 -2.11 1.52
N ARG A 253 -9.69 -2.54 2.60
CA ARG A 253 -8.94 -3.82 2.58
C ARG A 253 -9.85 -5.03 2.50
N ALA A 254 -11.07 -4.97 3.04
CA ALA A 254 -12.06 -6.03 2.85
C ALA A 254 -12.47 -6.14 1.38
N MET A 255 -12.68 -5.01 0.71
CA MET A 255 -12.93 -4.97 -0.74
C MET A 255 -11.72 -5.48 -1.54
N ALA A 256 -10.50 -5.12 -1.17
CA ALA A 256 -9.27 -5.64 -1.79
C ALA A 256 -9.14 -7.17 -1.66
N ARG A 257 -9.48 -7.72 -0.48
CA ARG A 257 -9.56 -9.18 -0.27
C ARG A 257 -10.63 -9.82 -1.16
N ALA A 258 -11.79 -9.18 -1.31
CA ALA A 258 -12.85 -9.67 -2.20
C ALA A 258 -12.38 -9.71 -3.67
N LEU A 259 -11.73 -8.64 -4.16
CA LEU A 259 -11.10 -8.62 -5.48
C LEU A 259 -10.08 -9.76 -5.64
N ALA A 260 -9.18 -9.93 -4.67
CA ALA A 260 -8.15 -10.98 -4.72
C ALA A 260 -8.74 -12.40 -4.69
N SER A 261 -9.85 -12.61 -3.97
CA SER A 261 -10.56 -13.90 -3.98
C SER A 261 -11.16 -14.25 -5.35
N GLN A 262 -11.47 -13.24 -6.17
CA GLN A 262 -11.90 -13.39 -7.57
C GLN A 262 -10.73 -13.45 -8.56
N GLY A 263 -9.49 -13.49 -8.07
CA GLY A 263 -8.28 -13.63 -8.87
C GLY A 263 -7.66 -12.32 -9.36
N PHE A 264 -8.22 -11.15 -9.02
CA PHE A 264 -7.62 -9.87 -9.37
C PHE A 264 -6.34 -9.59 -8.58
N ASP A 265 -5.34 -9.03 -9.26
CA ASP A 265 -4.15 -8.46 -8.65
C ASP A 265 -4.40 -6.99 -8.29
N VAL A 266 -4.60 -6.69 -7.01
CA VAL A 266 -4.78 -5.30 -6.53
C VAL A 266 -3.42 -4.61 -6.38
N THR A 267 -3.03 -3.82 -7.37
CA THR A 267 -1.70 -3.21 -7.49
C THR A 267 -1.51 -1.92 -6.69
N ARG A 268 -2.62 -1.25 -6.32
CA ARG A 268 -2.64 -0.05 -5.48
C ARG A 268 -3.87 -0.01 -4.60
N MET A 269 -3.69 0.51 -3.40
CA MET A 269 -4.74 1.00 -2.54
C MET A 269 -4.37 2.44 -2.16
N LYS A 270 -5.25 3.38 -2.51
CA LYS A 270 -5.09 4.80 -2.21
C LYS A 270 -6.30 5.30 -1.42
N LEU A 271 -6.08 6.04 -0.34
CA LEU A 271 -7.13 6.73 0.41
C LEU A 271 -6.84 8.24 0.44
N GLU A 272 -7.88 8.99 0.12
CA GLU A 272 -7.84 10.44 -0.03
C GLU A 272 -8.87 11.07 0.90
N ALA A 273 -8.39 11.82 1.89
CA ALA A 273 -9.23 12.63 2.73
C ALA A 273 -9.91 13.72 1.88
N LEU A 274 -11.20 13.95 2.12
CA LEU A 274 -12.04 14.86 1.33
C LEU A 274 -12.51 16.09 2.12
N GLY A 275 -12.69 17.21 1.43
CA GLY A 275 -13.48 18.34 1.94
C GLY A 275 -12.95 18.96 3.25
N LYS A 276 -13.69 18.76 4.34
CA LYS A 276 -13.37 19.22 5.71
C LYS A 276 -12.83 18.08 6.60
N ASN A 277 -12.31 17.01 6.00
CA ASN A 277 -11.71 15.92 6.75
C ASN A 277 -10.57 16.46 7.62
N ARG A 278 -10.60 16.08 8.89
CA ARG A 278 -9.74 16.64 9.94
C ARG A 278 -8.35 16.00 9.99
N ASP A 279 -8.10 15.00 9.14
CA ASP A 279 -6.76 14.43 8.92
C ASP A 279 -5.91 15.30 7.96
N MET A 280 -6.50 16.30 7.31
CA MET A 280 -5.76 17.24 6.45
C MET A 280 -4.92 18.22 7.28
N PRO A 281 -3.65 18.47 6.90
CA PRO A 281 -2.82 19.46 7.57
C PRO A 281 -3.28 20.88 7.22
N GLU A 282 -3.52 21.70 8.23
CA GLU A 282 -3.87 23.12 8.03
C GLU A 282 -2.61 23.97 7.75
N ASP A 283 -1.47 23.64 8.34
CA ASP A 283 -0.20 24.36 8.20
C ASP A 283 0.96 23.49 7.64
N ASP A 284 2.04 24.16 7.24
CA ASP A 284 3.22 23.53 6.62
C ASP A 284 3.95 22.59 7.59
N ASP A 285 3.99 22.90 8.88
CA ASP A 285 4.69 22.08 9.87
C ASP A 285 3.97 20.73 10.05
N ALA A 286 2.64 20.76 10.14
CA ALA A 286 1.80 19.58 10.17
C ALA A 286 1.92 18.74 8.89
N ALA A 287 2.08 19.39 7.73
CA ALA A 287 2.30 18.70 6.46
C ALA A 287 3.71 18.07 6.37
N ARG A 288 4.76 18.80 6.77
CA ARG A 288 6.16 18.29 6.80
C ARG A 288 6.35 17.17 7.80
N ALA A 289 5.56 17.14 8.87
CA ALA A 289 5.51 16.04 9.82
C ALA A 289 4.88 14.75 9.24
N GLN A 290 4.37 14.80 8.00
CA GLN A 290 3.75 13.70 7.27
C GLN A 290 4.36 13.59 5.86
N PRO A 291 5.68 13.35 5.73
CA PRO A 291 6.38 13.47 4.45
C PRO A 291 5.90 12.49 3.37
N ALA A 292 5.22 11.40 3.75
CA ALA A 292 4.61 10.44 2.85
C ALA A 292 3.24 10.87 2.30
N ASN A 293 2.60 11.88 2.90
CA ASN A 293 1.28 12.37 2.53
C ASN A 293 1.42 13.65 1.68
N TYR A 294 0.36 13.97 0.93
CA TYR A 294 0.37 15.12 0.03
C TYR A 294 -1.04 15.55 -0.36
N PHE A 295 -1.17 16.83 -0.71
CA PHE A 295 -2.38 17.31 -1.39
C PHE A 295 -2.34 16.87 -2.85
N GLU A 296 -3.45 16.34 -3.35
CA GLU A 296 -3.69 16.08 -4.76
C GLU A 296 -4.84 16.97 -5.23
N PHE A 297 -4.59 17.67 -6.33
CA PHE A 297 -5.57 18.55 -6.95
C PHE A 297 -5.89 18.05 -8.34
N HIS A 298 -7.18 18.10 -8.68
CA HIS A 298 -7.66 17.78 -10.02
C HIS A 298 -8.46 18.95 -10.60
N VAL A 299 -8.24 19.22 -11.89
CA VAL A 299 -9.13 20.06 -12.69
C VAL A 299 -9.29 19.44 -14.06
N LYS A 300 -10.49 19.56 -14.64
CA LYS A 300 -10.73 19.16 -16.02
C LYS A 300 -10.56 20.33 -16.98
N VAL A 301 -9.75 20.10 -18.00
CA VAL A 301 -9.63 20.98 -19.17
C VAL A 301 -10.47 20.39 -20.30
N LEU A 302 -11.30 21.24 -20.91
CA LEU A 302 -12.03 20.89 -22.13
C LEU A 302 -11.23 21.32 -23.36
N LEU A 303 -10.99 20.37 -24.25
CA LEU A 303 -10.36 20.62 -25.55
C LEU A 303 -11.42 20.53 -26.66
N PRO A 304 -11.40 21.45 -27.64
CA PRO A 304 -12.37 21.46 -28.72
C PRO A 304 -12.26 20.20 -29.60
N ALA A 305 -13.37 19.84 -30.25
CA ALA A 305 -13.46 18.67 -31.14
C ALA A 305 -12.51 18.74 -32.35
N SER A 306 -12.12 19.95 -32.77
CA SER A 306 -11.10 20.19 -33.81
C SER A 306 -9.70 19.73 -33.40
N GLY A 307 -9.51 19.26 -32.16
CA GLY A 307 -8.22 19.08 -31.54
C GLY A 307 -7.74 20.39 -30.90
N GLY A 308 -7.13 20.28 -29.71
CA GLY A 308 -6.35 21.35 -29.10
C GLY A 308 -4.87 20.98 -29.09
N ASP A 309 -4.00 21.97 -28.94
CA ASP A 309 -2.56 21.72 -28.83
C ASP A 309 -2.24 21.05 -27.48
N LEU A 310 -2.29 19.72 -27.50
CA LEU A 310 -2.04 18.88 -26.32
C LEU A 310 -0.59 19.01 -25.84
N ALA A 311 0.35 19.24 -26.75
CA ALA A 311 1.76 19.41 -26.42
C ALA A 311 1.99 20.73 -25.68
N ALA A 312 1.37 21.83 -26.14
CA ALA A 312 1.40 23.10 -25.43
C ALA A 312 0.71 23.02 -24.06
N LEU A 313 -0.44 22.35 -23.96
CA LEU A 313 -1.11 22.13 -22.67
C LEU A 313 -0.22 21.33 -21.71
N GLN A 314 0.42 20.26 -22.20
CA GLN A 314 1.32 19.42 -21.40
C GLN A 314 2.54 20.21 -20.93
N ALA A 315 3.20 20.95 -21.81
CA ALA A 315 4.35 21.80 -21.46
C ALA A 315 3.97 22.87 -20.43
N ARG A 316 2.74 23.41 -20.52
CA ARG A 316 2.21 24.36 -19.53
C ARG A 316 1.99 23.72 -18.17
N CYS A 317 1.30 22.58 -18.12
CA CYS A 317 1.10 21.84 -16.87
C CYS A 317 2.43 21.48 -16.20
N ALA A 318 3.42 21.04 -16.99
CA ALA A 318 4.74 20.68 -16.50
C ALA A 318 5.47 21.82 -15.77
N ARG A 319 5.27 23.09 -16.15
CA ARG A 319 5.85 24.25 -15.45
C ARG A 319 5.37 24.41 -14.01
N HIS A 320 4.20 23.86 -13.69
CA HIS A 320 3.65 23.83 -12.33
C HIS A 320 3.93 22.51 -11.60
N GLY A 321 4.54 21.52 -12.28
CA GLY A 321 4.61 20.14 -11.80
C GLY A 321 3.27 19.41 -11.87
N ALA A 322 2.40 19.81 -12.80
CA ALA A 322 1.11 19.18 -13.04
C ALA A 322 1.16 18.28 -14.29
N HIS A 323 0.32 17.25 -14.30
CA HIS A 323 0.39 16.17 -15.29
C HIS A 323 -0.98 15.86 -15.88
N LEU A 324 -0.98 15.52 -17.17
CA LEU A 324 -2.20 15.17 -17.90
C LEU A 324 -2.53 13.69 -17.79
N SER A 325 -3.83 13.40 -17.67
CA SER A 325 -4.42 12.08 -17.87
C SER A 325 -5.81 12.22 -18.51
N ARG A 326 -6.45 11.10 -18.87
CA ARG A 326 -7.82 11.05 -19.37
C ARG A 326 -8.57 9.85 -18.81
N ASN A 327 -9.90 9.91 -18.85
CA ASN A 327 -10.69 8.70 -18.71
C ASN A 327 -10.81 8.05 -20.09
N ALA A 328 -10.17 6.90 -20.28
CA ALA A 328 -9.98 6.26 -21.59
C ALA A 328 -11.30 5.94 -22.31
N ARG A 329 -12.37 5.70 -21.55
CA ARG A 329 -13.64 5.18 -22.07
C ARG A 329 -14.77 6.20 -22.09
N LYS A 330 -14.51 7.44 -21.66
CA LYS A 330 -15.51 8.51 -21.67
C LYS A 330 -15.37 9.36 -22.94
N VAL A 331 -16.35 9.27 -23.83
CA VAL A 331 -16.50 10.13 -25.01
C VAL A 331 -17.65 11.09 -24.76
N ARG A 332 -17.46 12.39 -25.05
CA ARG A 332 -18.54 13.38 -24.94
C ARG A 332 -19.38 13.39 -26.21
N GLU A 333 -20.66 13.68 -26.06
CA GLU A 333 -21.62 13.80 -27.17
C GLU A 333 -21.26 14.95 -28.14
N ASP A 334 -20.63 16.01 -27.64
CA ASP A 334 -20.19 17.17 -28.42
C ASP A 334 -18.85 16.96 -29.16
N GLY A 335 -18.26 15.77 -29.08
CA GLY A 335 -16.96 15.44 -29.68
C GLY A 335 -15.76 16.13 -29.01
N ALA A 336 -15.97 16.96 -27.99
CA ALA A 336 -14.90 17.60 -27.23
C ALA A 336 -14.16 16.56 -26.37
N ALA A 337 -12.86 16.78 -26.17
CA ALA A 337 -12.04 15.88 -25.37
C ALA A 337 -11.84 16.45 -23.95
N GLU A 338 -12.08 15.64 -22.91
CA GLU A 338 -11.73 16.00 -21.53
C GLU A 338 -10.28 15.55 -21.24
N ARG A 339 -9.52 16.40 -20.55
CA ARG A 339 -8.24 16.04 -19.93
C ARG A 339 -8.31 16.37 -18.44
N PHE A 340 -7.86 15.43 -17.62
CA PHE A 340 -7.58 15.71 -16.22
C PHE A 340 -6.18 16.32 -16.12
N VAL A 341 -6.06 17.39 -15.36
CA VAL A 341 -4.79 17.96 -14.92
C VAL A 341 -4.67 17.64 -13.43
N THR A 342 -3.63 16.91 -13.07
CA THR A 342 -3.34 16.51 -11.69
C THR A 342 -2.09 17.22 -11.18
N LEU A 343 -2.18 17.85 -10.01
CA LEU A 343 -1.05 18.46 -9.31
C LEU A 343 -0.90 17.84 -7.92
N ARG A 344 0.29 17.35 -7.59
CA ARG A 344 0.62 16.88 -6.24
C ARG A 344 1.49 17.90 -5.51
N VAL A 345 1.20 18.15 -4.24
CA VAL A 345 1.91 19.10 -3.40
C VAL A 345 2.25 18.47 -2.06
N HIS A 346 3.55 18.31 -1.80
CA HIS A 346 4.09 17.74 -0.57
C HIS A 346 4.57 18.84 0.39
N GLY A 347 4.50 18.59 1.70
CA GLY A 347 5.14 19.42 2.73
C GLY A 347 4.60 20.85 2.88
N LEU A 348 3.48 21.17 2.24
CA LEU A 348 2.77 22.43 2.38
C LEU A 348 1.41 22.18 3.02
N GLY A 349 1.05 23.07 3.95
CA GLY A 349 -0.28 23.12 4.53
C GLY A 349 -1.31 23.62 3.53
N ARG A 350 -2.58 23.50 3.91
CA ARG A 350 -3.73 23.75 3.03
C ARG A 350 -3.66 25.09 2.28
N ALA A 351 -3.38 26.20 2.97
CA ALA A 351 -3.36 27.52 2.34
C ALA A 351 -2.29 27.64 1.23
N ASN A 352 -1.08 27.13 1.49
CA ASN A 352 0.03 27.19 0.55
C ASN A 352 -0.14 26.19 -0.60
N ALA A 353 -0.72 25.02 -0.32
CA ALA A 353 -1.08 24.05 -1.35
C ALA A 353 -2.19 24.60 -2.28
N ASP A 354 -3.23 25.23 -1.71
CA ASP A 354 -4.29 25.89 -2.48
C ASP A 354 -3.71 27.02 -3.36
N ALA A 355 -2.75 27.81 -2.85
CA ALA A 355 -2.09 28.87 -3.63
C ALA A 355 -1.35 28.32 -4.87
N ARG A 356 -0.65 27.17 -4.73
CA ARG A 356 -0.01 26.47 -5.86
C ARG A 356 -1.03 26.04 -6.92
N PHE A 357 -2.17 25.52 -6.48
CA PHE A 357 -3.23 25.12 -7.39
C PHE A 357 -3.90 26.32 -8.07
N THR A 358 -4.15 27.41 -7.34
CA THR A 358 -4.68 28.66 -7.92
C THR A 358 -3.76 29.20 -9.01
N ALA A 359 -2.44 29.22 -8.80
CA ALA A 359 -1.49 29.67 -9.82
C ALA A 359 -1.57 28.83 -11.11
N LEU A 360 -1.74 27.50 -10.99
CA LEU A 360 -1.98 26.62 -12.14
C LEU A 360 -3.30 26.96 -12.85
N LEU A 361 -4.38 27.17 -12.09
CA LEU A 361 -5.69 27.50 -12.64
C LEU A 361 -5.69 28.84 -13.38
N GLU A 362 -5.04 29.85 -12.82
CA GLU A 362 -4.90 31.18 -13.43
C GLU A 362 -4.10 31.13 -14.73
N ASP A 363 -2.99 30.37 -14.76
CA ASP A 363 -2.20 30.19 -15.98
C ASP A 363 -2.99 29.48 -17.09
N LEU A 364 -3.71 28.40 -16.75
CA LEU A 364 -4.55 27.68 -17.72
C LEU A 364 -5.72 28.54 -18.22
N ALA A 365 -6.43 29.23 -17.32
CA ALA A 365 -7.54 30.11 -17.68
C ALA A 365 -7.09 31.31 -18.52
N GLY A 366 -5.91 31.87 -18.22
CA GLY A 366 -5.30 32.96 -18.99
C GLY A 366 -4.94 32.58 -20.43
N GLN A 367 -4.87 31.29 -20.75
CA GLN A 367 -4.74 30.79 -22.12
C GLN A 367 -6.08 30.44 -22.79
N GLY A 368 -7.20 30.73 -22.13
CA GLY A 368 -8.53 30.45 -22.65
C GLY A 368 -8.96 28.98 -22.54
N TYR A 369 -8.29 28.14 -21.74
CA TYR A 369 -8.75 26.79 -21.49
C TYR A 369 -9.99 26.80 -20.57
N PRO A 370 -11.14 26.23 -20.98
CA PRO A 370 -12.29 26.07 -20.10
C PRO A 370 -11.99 25.04 -19.00
N LEU A 371 -12.14 25.46 -17.74
CA LEU A 371 -11.83 24.66 -16.56
C LEU A 371 -13.10 24.25 -15.82
N THR A 372 -13.24 22.96 -15.51
CA THR A 372 -14.38 22.40 -14.77
C THR A 372 -13.92 21.41 -13.70
N GLN A 373 -14.82 21.08 -12.76
CA GLN A 373 -14.62 20.04 -11.73
C GLN A 373 -13.27 20.17 -10.99
N ARG A 374 -13.14 21.25 -10.22
CA ARG A 374 -11.98 21.48 -9.36
C ARG A 374 -12.13 20.65 -8.09
N LEU A 375 -11.19 19.78 -7.81
CA LEU A 375 -11.16 18.93 -6.63
C LEU A 375 -9.86 19.13 -5.87
N ARG A 376 -9.96 19.06 -4.55
CA ARG A 376 -8.84 19.03 -3.61
C ARG A 376 -9.03 17.84 -2.69
N GLU A 377 -7.98 17.04 -2.63
CA GLU A 377 -7.90 15.83 -1.87
C GLU A 377 -6.57 15.80 -1.12
N TYR A 378 -6.50 15.05 -0.03
CA TYR A 378 -5.25 14.84 0.69
C TYR A 378 -5.01 13.34 0.83
N THR A 379 -3.99 12.84 0.14
CA THR A 379 -3.63 11.42 0.18
C THR A 379 -3.03 11.10 1.54
N VAL A 380 -3.76 10.29 2.33
CA VAL A 380 -3.36 9.85 3.68
C VAL A 380 -2.79 8.43 3.72
N TYR A 381 -2.95 7.71 2.60
CA TYR A 381 -2.41 6.38 2.39
C TYR A 381 -2.30 6.10 0.90
N ASP A 382 -1.13 5.65 0.45
CA ASP A 382 -0.92 5.16 -0.91
C ASP A 382 0.08 3.99 -0.87
N SER A 383 -0.41 2.78 -1.13
CA SER A 383 0.41 1.58 -1.02
C SER A 383 1.43 1.42 -2.15
N ASN A 384 1.39 2.23 -3.22
CA ASN A 384 2.27 2.05 -4.36
C ASN A 384 2.43 3.31 -5.23
N HIS A 385 3.30 4.23 -4.81
CA HIS A 385 3.70 5.38 -5.63
C HIS A 385 4.39 4.98 -6.95
N GLY A 386 4.94 3.76 -7.03
CA GLY A 386 5.68 3.28 -8.19
C GLY A 386 4.85 3.14 -9.47
N LEU A 387 3.52 3.05 -9.36
CA LEU A 387 2.62 3.04 -10.52
C LEU A 387 2.66 4.35 -11.32
N ASP A 388 3.11 5.44 -10.69
CA ASP A 388 3.22 6.74 -11.33
C ASP A 388 4.63 6.99 -11.91
N ARG A 389 5.52 5.98 -11.90
CA ARG A 389 6.89 6.07 -12.42
C ARG A 389 6.90 6.47 -13.89
N GLY A 390 7.73 7.46 -14.21
CA GLY A 390 7.80 8.06 -15.55
C GLY A 390 6.60 8.94 -15.93
N TRP A 391 5.54 9.00 -15.12
CA TRP A 391 4.43 9.95 -15.31
C TRP A 391 4.74 11.29 -14.62
N LEU A 392 5.07 11.23 -13.33
CA LEU A 392 5.31 12.40 -12.46
C LEU A 392 6.76 12.93 -12.49
N GLU A 393 7.70 12.13 -12.99
CA GLU A 393 9.09 12.54 -13.13
C GLU A 393 9.17 13.63 -14.21
N SER A 394 9.55 14.86 -13.85
CA SER A 394 9.93 15.87 -14.83
C SER A 394 11.02 15.27 -15.71
N THR A 395 10.83 15.27 -17.03
CA THR A 395 11.92 14.94 -17.96
C THR A 395 13.09 15.86 -17.61
N PRO A 396 14.32 15.33 -17.44
CA PRO A 396 15.48 16.14 -17.07
C PRO A 396 15.71 17.34 -17.99
#